data_AF-A0A1G2V8X0-F1
#
_entry.id   AF-A0A1G2V8X0-F1
#
_cell.length_a   1.000
_cell.length_b   1.000
_cell.length_c   1.000
_cell.angle_alpha   90.00
_cell.angle_beta   90.00
_cell.angle_gamma   90.00
#
_symmetry.space_group_name_H-M   'P 1'
#
loop_
_entity.id
_entity.type
_entity.pdbx_description
1 polymer ?
#
loop_
_entity_poly.entity_id
_entity_poly.type
_entity_poly.pdbx_seq_one_letter_code
_entity_poly.pdbx_strand_id
1 'polypeptide(L)' 'MHKITFVLLVIGGLNWGLEAAGYGIGNYIPEGFALAIYVLVALSAIYEVFSHKGLCRNCAPQGGM' A
#
# COMPACT_ATOMS: atom_id res chain seq x y z
N MET A 1 0.13 -11.01 11.36
CA MET A 1 0.91 -9.76 11.35
C MET A 1 0.67 -8.99 10.04
N HIS A 2 -0.57 -8.60 9.71
CA HIS A 2 -0.89 -7.88 8.45
C HIS A 2 -1.38 -6.44 8.68
N LYS A 3 -1.82 -6.09 9.89
CA LYS A 3 -2.42 -4.78 10.17
C LYS A 3 -1.44 -3.63 9.91
N ILE A 4 -0.18 -3.76 10.35
CA ILE A 4 0.82 -2.71 10.19
C ILE A 4 1.14 -2.51 8.70
N THR A 5 1.39 -3.59 7.95
CA THR A 5 1.67 -3.53 6.51
C THR A 5 0.51 -2.95 5.72
N PHE A 6 -0.73 -3.33 6.05
CA PHE A 6 -1.93 -2.77 5.45
C PHE A 6 -2.09 -1.27 5.75
N VAL A 7 -1.85 -0.85 7.01
CA VAL A 7 -1.87 0.57 7.39
C VAL A 7 -0.81 1.36 6.64
N LEU A 8 0.41 0.82 6.51
CA LEU A 8 1.49 1.46 5.75
C LEU A 8 1.15 1.59 4.25
N LEU A 9 0.48 0.59 3.68
CA LEU A 9 -0.02 0.62 2.30
C LEU A 9 -1.08 1.71 2.12
N VAL A 10 -2.04 1.82 3.05
CA VAL A 10 -3.06 2.88 3.03
C VAL A 10 -2.40 4.26 3.14
N ILE A 11 -1.43 4.45 4.04
CA ILE A 11 -0.70 5.71 4.16
C ILE A 11 0.04 6.05 2.86
N GLY A 12 0.71 5.07 2.24
CA GLY A 12 1.39 5.25 0.96
C GLY A 12 0.44 5.63 -0.18
N GLY A 13 -0.71 4.97 -0.28
CA GLY A 13 -1.74 5.30 -1.28
C GLY A 13 -2.36 6.69 -1.05
N LEU A 14 -2.58 7.07 0.21
CA LEU A 14 -3.11 8.38 0.57
C LEU A 14 -2.10 9.50 0.27
N ASN A 15 -0.80 9.25 0.50
CA ASN A 15 0.26 10.16 0.06
C ASN A 15 0.30 10.33 -1.46
N TRP A 16 0.05 9.27 -2.23
CA TRP A 16 -0.01 9.39 -3.69
C TRP A 16 -1.16 10.30 -4.15
N GLY A 17 -2.33 10.22 -3.48
CA GLY A 17 -3.42 11.16 -3.67
C GLY A 17 -3.06 12.61 -3.28
N LEU A 18 -2.32 12.79 -2.19
CA LEU A 18 -1.78 14.10 -1.79
C LEU A 18 -0.76 14.65 -2.80
N GLU A 19 0.07 13.78 -3.40
CA GLU A 19 1.00 14.15 -4.47
C GLU A 19 0.26 14.64 -5.72
N ALA A 20 -0.79 13.93 -6.12
CA ALA A 20 -1.65 14.37 -7.22
C ALA A 20 -2.35 15.72 -6.93
N ALA A 21 -2.58 16.03 -5.65
CA ALA A 21 -3.12 17.31 -5.19
C ALA A 21 -2.04 18.40 -4.97
N GLY A 22 -0.75 18.10 -5.20
CA GLY A 22 0.37 19.03 -5.03
C GLY A 22 0.86 19.23 -3.59
N TYR A 23 0.36 18.43 -2.64
CA TYR A 23 0.75 18.46 -1.22
C TYR A 23 1.57 17.24 -0.80
N GLY A 24 2.02 16.42 -1.77
CA GLY A 24 2.76 15.20 -1.51
C GLY A 24 4.20 15.46 -1.03
N ILE A 25 4.74 14.48 -0.31
CA ILE A 25 6.13 14.50 0.18
C ILE A 25 7.16 14.04 -0.87
N GLY A 26 6.74 13.64 -2.07
CA GLY A 26 7.65 13.17 -3.12
C GLY A 26 8.61 14.25 -3.60
N ASN A 27 8.26 15.54 -3.48
CA ASN A 27 9.15 16.67 -3.79
C ASN A 27 10.38 16.77 -2.85
N TYR A 28 10.35 16.10 -1.69
CA TYR A 28 11.50 16.01 -0.78
C TYR A 28 12.44 14.84 -1.13
N ILE A 29 12.08 14.03 -2.13
CA ILE A 29 12.80 12.83 -2.56
C ILE A 29 13.33 13.08 -3.99
N PRO A 30 14.54 12.60 -4.35
CA PRO A 30 15.02 12.68 -5.73
C PRO A 30 14.02 12.04 -6.70
N GLU A 31 13.70 12.72 -7.80
CA GLU A 31 12.59 12.34 -8.72
C GLU A 31 12.64 10.88 -9.17
N GLY A 32 13.83 10.38 -9.53
CA GLY A 32 14.01 8.98 -9.96
C GLY A 32 13.75 7.95 -8.85
N PHE A 33 13.96 8.33 -7.59
CA PHE A 33 13.72 7.48 -6.43
C PHE A 33 12.25 7.53 -6.00
N ALA A 34 11.61 8.70 -6.09
CA ALA A 34 10.18 8.87 -5.82
C ALA A 34 9.31 7.99 -6.73
N LEU A 35 9.62 7.95 -8.03
CA LEU A 35 8.89 7.11 -9.00
C LEU A 35 9.02 5.62 -8.66
N ALA A 36 10.21 5.15 -8.29
CA ALA A 36 10.41 3.76 -7.88
C ALA A 36 9.56 3.40 -6.65
N ILE A 37 9.52 4.28 -5.63
CA ILE A 37 8.67 4.10 -4.45
C ILE A 37 7.20 4.02 -4.84
N TYR A 38 6.71 4.96 -5.67
CA TYR A 38 5.31 4.96 -6.10
C TYR A 38 4.93 3.69 -6.86
N VAL A 39 5.79 3.21 -7.75
CA VAL A 39 5.57 1.94 -8.47
C VAL A 39 5.54 0.76 -7.49
N LEU A 40 6.47 0.68 -6.54
CA LEU A 40 6.51 -0.39 -5.55
C LEU A 40 5.29 -0.39 -4.63
N VAL A 41 4.83 0.79 -4.21
CA VAL A 41 3.61 0.95 -3.39
C VAL A 41 2.38 0.54 -4.21
N ALA A 42 2.28 0.93 -5.47
CA ALA A 42 1.16 0.55 -6.34
C ALA A 42 1.10 -0.96 -6.59
N LEU A 43 2.24 -1.60 -6.88
CA LEU A 43 2.33 -3.06 -7.03
C LEU A 43 1.97 -3.77 -5.72
N SER A 44 2.41 -3.24 -4.59
CA SER A 44 2.06 -3.78 -3.27
C SER A 44 0.57 -3.68 -3.00
N ALA A 45 -0.07 -2.56 -3.37
CA ALA A 45 -1.52 -2.36 -3.26
C ALA A 45 -2.32 -3.37 -4.09
N ILE A 46 -1.91 -3.56 -5.35
CA ILE A 46 -2.51 -4.57 -6.25
C ILE A 46 -2.36 -5.97 -5.64
N TYR A 47 -1.15 -6.35 -5.24
CA TYR A 47 -0.89 -7.66 -4.64
C TYR A 47 -1.73 -7.89 -3.38
N GLU A 48 -1.79 -6.91 -2.48
CA GLU A 48 -2.61 -6.98 -1.28
C GLU A 48 -4.09 -7.18 -1.66
N VAL A 49 -4.67 -6.38 -2.57
CA VAL A 49 -6.08 -6.53 -2.95
C VAL A 49 -6.41 -7.95 -3.45
N PHE A 50 -5.55 -8.52 -4.28
CA PHE A 50 -5.79 -9.87 -4.84
C PHE A 50 -5.51 -11.01 -3.86
N SER A 51 -4.61 -10.79 -2.89
CA SER A 51 -4.15 -11.85 -1.99
C SER A 51 -4.71 -11.72 -0.56
N HIS A 52 -5.31 -10.57 -0.20
CA HIS A 52 -5.74 -10.23 1.15
C HIS A 52 -6.66 -11.28 1.77
N LYS A 53 -7.66 -11.75 1.01
CA LYS A 53 -8.58 -12.78 1.52
C LYS A 53 -7.86 -14.08 1.84
N GLY A 54 -6.80 -14.45 1.11
CA GLY A 54 -6.04 -15.67 1.35
C GLY A 54 -5.00 -15.56 2.46
N LEU A 55 -4.41 -14.37 2.67
CA LEU A 55 -3.39 -14.16 3.69
C LEU A 55 -3.95 -13.66 5.03
N CYS A 56 -5.09 -12.97 5.03
CA CYS A 56 -5.67 -12.39 6.22
C CYS A 56 -6.55 -13.41 6.95
N ARG A 57 -6.04 -13.95 8.06
CA ARG A 57 -6.77 -14.91 8.92
C ARG A 57 -8.08 -14.36 9.51
N ASN A 58 -8.25 -13.04 9.55
CA ASN A 58 -9.50 -12.41 9.97
C ASN A 58 -10.55 -12.37 8.86
N CYS A 59 -10.12 -12.32 7.59
CA CYS A 59 -11.01 -12.26 6.43
C CYS A 59 -11.28 -13.64 5.82
N ALA A 60 -10.35 -14.60 6.00
CA ALA A 60 -10.58 -16.03 5.80
C ALA A 60 -10.08 -16.79 7.03
N PRO A 61 -10.95 -17.00 8.03
CA PRO A 61 -10.64 -17.83 9.18
C PRO A 61 -10.31 -19.26 8.72
N GLN A 62 -9.09 -19.72 8.97
CA GLN A 62 -8.76 -21.14 8.81
C GLN A 62 -9.52 -21.94 9.87
N GLY A 63 -10.49 -22.75 9.45
CA GLY A 63 -11.21 -23.69 10.32
C GLY A 63 -12.68 -23.40 10.62
N GLY A 64 -13.39 -22.59 9.82
CA GLY A 64 -14.86 -22.59 9.83
C GLY A 64 -15.37 -23.76 8.99
N MET A 65 -16.01 -24.75 9.63
CA MET A 65 -16.71 -25.85 8.96
C MET A 65 -17.78 -25.32 8.00
#